data_AF-A0A0C3HAI9-F1
#
_entry.id   AF-A0A0C3HAI9-F1
#
_cell.length_a   1.000
_cell.length_b   1.000
_cell.length_c   1.000
_cell.angle_alpha   90.00
_cell.angle_beta   90.00
_cell.angle_gamma   90.00
#
_symmetry.space_group_name_H-M   'P 1'
#
loop_
_entity.id
_entity.type
_entity.pdbx_description
1 polymer ?
#
loop_
_entity_poly.entity_id
_entity_poly.type
_entity_poly.pdbx_seq_one_letter_code
_entity_poly.pdbx_strand_id
1 'polypeptide(L)'
;MAYIWPTDVTPTNLRSGGEAAQSVRFLATLRKFGDYQSQASSWLASIDLSDIQTTSTDWATDFNAYVCITVMPNGASALKDEDLFTTYYKTCVPAVELQFAKAGCKLAVWLNLIATGSTGP
;
A
#
# COMPACT_ATOMS: atom_id res chain seq x y z
N MET A 1 11.76 16.88 3.36
CA MET A 1 12.36 15.53 3.38
C MET A 1 11.29 14.42 3.33
N ALA A 2 10.38 14.47 2.35
CA ALA A 2 9.30 13.48 2.21
C ALA A 2 8.77 13.36 0.75
N TYR A 3 9.53 13.84 -0.24
CA TYR A 3 9.06 13.92 -1.63
C TYR A 3 9.15 12.56 -2.37
N ILE A 4 10.05 11.68 -1.94
CA ILE A 4 10.34 10.42 -2.64
C ILE A 4 9.17 9.41 -2.58
N TRP A 5 8.40 9.38 -1.49
CA TRP A 5 7.30 8.43 -1.29
C TRP A 5 6.13 8.60 -2.27
N PRO A 6 5.55 9.81 -2.44
CA PRO A 6 4.41 9.98 -3.34
C PRO A 6 4.76 9.89 -4.83
N THR A 7 6.00 10.17 -5.24
CA THR A 7 6.38 10.20 -6.66
C THR A 7 7.30 9.04 -7.05
N ASP A 8 8.42 8.83 -6.35
CA ASP A 8 9.50 7.98 -6.83
C ASP A 8 9.42 6.53 -6.30
N VAL A 9 8.86 6.32 -5.10
CA VAL A 9 8.57 5.00 -4.51
C VAL A 9 7.11 4.60 -4.79
N THR A 10 6.71 4.65 -6.06
CA THR A 10 5.39 4.22 -6.52
C THR A 10 5.49 2.95 -7.35
N PRO A 11 4.46 2.06 -7.34
CA PRO A 11 4.41 0.85 -8.17
C PRO A 11 4.75 1.06 -9.65
N THR A 12 4.40 2.23 -10.17
CA THR A 12 4.65 2.66 -11.56
C THR A 12 6.07 3.15 -11.80
N ASN A 13 6.72 3.77 -10.81
CA ASN A 13 8.13 4.17 -10.88
C ASN A 13 9.11 3.11 -10.33
N LEU A 14 8.62 1.93 -9.90
CA LEU A 14 9.40 0.78 -9.38
C LEU A 14 10.51 0.24 -10.29
N ARG A 15 10.65 0.74 -11.51
CA ARG A 15 11.84 0.66 -12.37
C ARG A 15 11.52 1.42 -13.65
N SER A 16 12.28 2.47 -13.92
CA SER A 16 12.23 3.30 -15.14
C SER A 16 11.81 2.51 -16.39
N GLY A 17 10.60 2.77 -16.88
CA GLY A 17 10.06 2.18 -18.11
C GLY A 17 8.84 2.97 -18.57
N GLY A 18 8.70 3.16 -19.88
CA GLY A 18 7.58 3.89 -20.47
C GLY A 18 6.21 3.27 -20.20
N GLU A 19 5.15 3.89 -20.69
CA GLU A 19 3.73 3.60 -20.37
C GLU A 19 3.35 2.11 -20.49
N ALA A 20 3.84 1.40 -21.51
CA ALA A 20 3.59 -0.04 -21.67
C ALA A 20 4.21 -0.90 -20.55
N ALA A 21 5.39 -0.52 -20.05
CA ALA A 21 6.04 -1.19 -18.93
C ALA A 21 5.32 -0.91 -17.61
N GLN A 22 4.73 0.28 -17.45
CA GLN A 22 3.92 0.63 -16.28
C GLN A 22 2.63 -0.19 -16.22
N SER A 23 1.95 -0.37 -17.36
CA SER A 23 0.72 -1.19 -17.45
C SER A 23 0.95 -2.67 -17.16
N VAL A 24 2.02 -3.28 -17.71
CA VAL A 24 2.38 -4.68 -17.41
C VAL A 24 2.74 -4.87 -15.94
N ARG A 25 3.37 -3.86 -15.31
CA ARG A 25 3.73 -3.90 -13.89
C ARG A 25 2.53 -3.69 -12.99
N PHE A 26 1.61 -2.80 -13.35
CA PHE A 26 0.33 -2.66 -12.66
C PHE A 26 -0.44 -3.98 -12.68
N LEU A 27 -0.49 -4.66 -13.83
CA LEU A 27 -1.08 -6.01 -13.95
C LEU A 27 -0.32 -7.06 -13.12
N ALA A 28 1.02 -6.96 -13.01
CA ALA A 28 1.80 -7.83 -12.14
C ALA A 28 1.55 -7.55 -10.65
N THR A 29 1.36 -6.29 -10.26
CA THR A 29 0.90 -5.91 -8.92
C THR A 29 -0.47 -6.52 -8.68
N LEU A 30 -1.45 -6.31 -9.58
CA LEU A 30 -2.78 -6.94 -9.55
C LEU A 30 -2.71 -8.47 -9.47
N ARG A 31 -1.73 -9.11 -10.11
CA ARG A 31 -1.50 -10.55 -9.98
C ARG A 31 -1.01 -10.92 -8.57
N LYS A 32 -0.12 -10.13 -7.98
CA LYS A 32 0.28 -10.26 -6.56
C LYS A 32 -0.89 -10.04 -5.60
N PHE A 33 -1.90 -9.23 -5.94
CA PHE A 33 -3.13 -9.18 -5.15
C PHE A 33 -3.79 -10.57 -5.05
N GLY A 34 -3.74 -11.38 -6.12
CA GLY A 34 -4.15 -12.78 -6.10
C GLY A 34 -3.32 -13.63 -5.11
N ASP A 35 -2.01 -13.39 -5.02
CA ASP A 35 -1.14 -14.06 -4.04
C ASP A 35 -1.50 -13.68 -2.58
N TYR A 36 -2.04 -12.47 -2.39
CA TYR A 36 -2.51 -11.98 -1.10
C TYR A 36 -3.96 -12.35 -0.78
N GLN A 37 -4.65 -13.09 -1.64
CA GLN A 37 -6.06 -13.44 -1.45
C GLN A 37 -6.31 -14.18 -0.12
N SER A 38 -5.36 -14.99 0.33
CA SER A 38 -5.41 -15.70 1.63
C SER A 38 -5.25 -14.77 2.84
N GLN A 39 -4.62 -13.61 2.67
CA GLN A 39 -4.42 -12.60 3.72
C GLN A 39 -5.50 -11.51 3.68
N ALA A 40 -6.13 -11.29 2.52
CA ALA A 40 -7.11 -10.24 2.27
C ALA A 40 -8.28 -10.29 3.26
N SER A 41 -8.76 -11.47 3.65
CA SER A 41 -9.84 -11.63 4.62
C SER A 41 -9.56 -10.91 5.95
N SER A 42 -8.33 -10.99 6.45
CA SER A 42 -7.91 -10.32 7.69
C SER A 42 -7.85 -8.80 7.57
N TRP A 43 -7.55 -8.27 6.38
CA TRP A 43 -7.47 -6.83 6.13
C TRP A 43 -8.83 -6.16 6.04
N LEU A 44 -9.86 -6.96 5.75
CA LEU A 44 -11.22 -6.54 5.49
C LEU A 44 -12.14 -6.76 6.70
N ALA A 45 -11.66 -7.48 7.72
CA ALA A 45 -12.46 -7.92 8.86
C ALA A 45 -13.06 -6.78 9.71
N SER A 46 -12.44 -5.60 9.71
CA SER A 46 -12.91 -4.43 10.49
C SER A 46 -13.65 -3.38 9.67
N ILE A 47 -14.05 -3.69 8.42
CA ILE A 47 -14.77 -2.74 7.57
C ILE A 47 -16.24 -2.68 7.97
N ASP A 48 -16.68 -1.50 8.41
CA ASP A 48 -18.07 -1.24 8.80
C ASP A 48 -18.54 0.15 8.32
N LEU A 49 -19.62 0.20 7.53
CA LEU A 49 -20.23 1.46 7.09
C LEU A 49 -21.00 2.17 8.21
N SER A 50 -21.38 1.48 9.28
CA SER A 50 -22.03 2.08 10.43
C SER A 50 -21.04 2.78 11.37
N ASP A 51 -19.74 2.42 11.29
CA ASP A 51 -18.65 3.06 12.02
C ASP A 51 -17.47 3.41 11.10
N ILE A 52 -17.70 4.43 10.27
CA ILE A 52 -16.73 4.96 9.30
C ILE A 52 -15.49 5.53 10.00
N GLN A 53 -15.66 6.10 11.20
CA GLN A 53 -14.56 6.73 11.93
C GLN A 53 -13.58 5.67 12.44
N THR A 54 -14.09 4.59 13.05
CA THR A 54 -13.24 3.48 13.48
C THR A 54 -12.60 2.79 12.27
N THR A 55 -13.38 2.49 11.23
CA THR A 55 -12.85 1.85 10.00
C THR A 55 -11.69 2.65 9.39
N SER A 56 -11.86 3.97 9.23
CA SER A 56 -10.82 4.83 8.66
C SER A 56 -9.60 4.97 9.58
N THR A 57 -9.80 5.02 10.89
CA THR A 57 -8.72 5.11 11.88
C THR A 57 -7.90 3.82 11.93
N ASP A 58 -8.54 2.66 11.81
CA ASP A 58 -7.86 1.36 11.74
C ASP A 58 -6.97 1.27 10.50
N TRP A 59 -7.48 1.73 9.35
CA TRP A 59 -6.69 1.78 8.13
C TRP A 59 -5.49 2.71 8.29
N ALA A 60 -5.71 3.91 8.82
CA ALA A 60 -4.63 4.86 9.09
C ALA A 60 -3.58 4.28 10.05
N THR A 61 -4.00 3.55 11.08
CA THR A 61 -3.13 2.92 12.08
C THR A 61 -2.27 1.81 11.46
N ASP A 62 -2.88 0.92 10.65
CA ASP A 62 -2.15 -0.13 9.92
C ASP A 62 -1.09 0.46 8.98
N PHE A 63 -1.42 1.54 8.25
CA PHE A 63 -0.45 2.24 7.40
C PHE A 63 0.64 2.95 8.21
N ASN A 64 0.27 3.63 9.30
CA ASN A 64 1.23 4.37 10.14
C ASN A 64 2.25 3.45 10.82
N ALA A 65 1.91 2.18 11.08
CA ALA A 65 2.86 1.20 11.61
C ALA A 65 4.10 1.03 10.69
N TYR A 66 3.92 1.14 9.37
CA TYR A 66 5.03 1.05 8.40
C TYR A 66 6.01 2.22 8.49
N VAL A 67 5.62 3.35 9.09
CA VAL A 67 6.55 4.46 9.33
C VAL A 67 7.72 4.00 10.19
N CYS A 68 7.43 3.25 11.25
CA CYS A 68 8.44 2.82 12.21
C CYS A 68 9.23 1.59 11.75
N ILE A 69 8.68 0.73 10.89
CA ILE A 69 9.36 -0.51 10.49
C ILE A 69 9.97 -0.47 9.08
N THR A 70 9.53 0.47 8.23
CA THR A 70 9.98 0.56 6.83
C THR A 70 10.48 1.95 6.48
N VAL A 71 9.70 3.00 6.78
CA VAL A 71 10.04 4.37 6.35
C VAL A 71 11.27 4.89 7.09
N MET A 72 11.30 4.77 8.41
CA MET A 72 12.38 5.29 9.25
C MET A 72 12.71 4.34 10.42
N PRO A 73 13.10 3.08 10.15
CA PRO A 73 13.39 2.11 11.20
C PRO A 73 14.52 2.55 12.14
N ASN A 74 15.46 3.35 11.63
CA ASN A 74 16.59 3.89 12.39
C ASN A 74 16.45 5.40 12.66
N GLY A 75 15.23 5.94 12.54
CA GLY A 75 14.94 7.36 12.71
C GLY A 75 15.33 8.23 11.52
N ALA A 76 14.85 9.48 11.52
CA ALA A 76 15.00 10.40 10.39
C ALA A 76 16.44 10.86 10.13
N SER A 77 17.32 10.82 11.15
CA SER A 77 18.73 11.20 11.01
C SER A 77 19.49 10.24 10.11
N ALA A 78 19.18 8.93 10.16
CA ALA A 78 19.81 7.92 9.31
C ALA A 78 19.53 8.14 7.81
N LEU A 79 18.48 8.89 7.46
CA LEU A 79 18.10 9.17 6.08
C LEU A 79 18.71 10.45 5.52
N LYS A 80 19.38 11.27 6.34
CA LYS A 80 19.89 12.60 5.93
C LYS A 80 21.15 12.52 5.10
N ASP A 81 21.97 11.51 5.35
CA ASP A 81 23.31 11.40 4.79
C ASP A 81 23.44 10.25 3.78
N GLU A 82 22.32 9.59 3.43
CA GLU A 82 22.29 8.43 2.52
C GLU A 82 21.61 8.76 1.18
N ASP A 83 22.13 8.16 0.10
CA ASP A 83 21.43 8.11 -1.19
C ASP A 83 20.26 7.12 -1.11
N LEU A 84 19.05 7.68 -1.02
CA LEU A 84 17.81 6.94 -0.84
C LEU A 84 17.42 6.08 -2.06
N PHE A 85 18.02 6.29 -3.25
CA PHE A 85 17.72 5.50 -4.46
C PHE A 85 18.41 4.12 -4.50
N THR A 86 19.24 3.82 -3.51
CA THR A 86 20.05 2.59 -3.48
C THR A 86 19.38 1.46 -2.68
N THR A 87 19.91 1.15 -1.50
CA THR A 87 19.43 0.09 -0.63
C THR A 87 18.08 0.47 -0.03
N TYR A 88 17.95 1.69 0.49
CA TYR A 88 16.70 2.19 1.08
C TYR A 88 15.50 1.98 0.15
N TYR A 89 15.62 2.39 -1.12
CA TYR A 89 14.60 2.19 -2.13
C TYR A 89 14.15 0.72 -2.22
N LYS A 90 15.10 -0.20 -2.44
CA LYS A 90 14.82 -1.64 -2.61
C LYS A 90 14.15 -2.25 -1.38
N THR A 91 14.49 -1.78 -0.18
CA THR A 91 13.90 -2.25 1.07
C THR A 91 12.45 -1.77 1.25
N CYS A 92 12.12 -0.58 0.72
CA CYS A 92 10.78 -0.01 0.82
C CYS A 92 9.79 -0.58 -0.21
N VAL A 93 10.27 -1.03 -1.38
CA VAL A 93 9.43 -1.52 -2.48
C VAL A 93 8.39 -2.57 -2.05
N PRO A 94 8.75 -3.65 -1.33
CA PRO A 94 7.78 -4.70 -1.00
C PRO A 94 6.67 -4.20 -0.06
N ALA A 95 7.00 -3.30 0.87
CA ALA A 95 6.01 -2.70 1.76
C ALA A 95 5.04 -1.79 0.98
N VAL A 96 5.55 -1.00 0.03
CA VAL A 96 4.70 -0.19 -0.84
C VAL A 96 3.75 -1.06 -1.66
N GLU A 97 4.26 -2.11 -2.32
CA GLU A 97 3.43 -3.03 -3.08
C GLU A 97 2.32 -3.66 -2.22
N LEU A 98 2.64 -4.09 -1.00
CA LEU A 98 1.67 -4.65 -0.05
C LEU A 98 0.63 -3.61 0.40
N GLN A 99 1.04 -2.39 0.69
CA GLN A 99 0.12 -1.34 1.12
C GLN A 99 -0.81 -0.88 -0.03
N PHE A 100 -0.32 -0.84 -1.27
CA PHE A 100 -1.19 -0.69 -2.45
C PHE A 100 -2.16 -1.87 -2.59
N ALA A 101 -1.71 -3.10 -2.31
CA ALA A 101 -2.56 -4.28 -2.31
C ALA A 101 -3.72 -4.17 -1.31
N LYS A 102 -3.41 -3.82 -0.06
CA LYS A 102 -4.40 -3.58 0.98
C LYS A 102 -5.39 -2.49 0.60
N ALA A 103 -4.91 -1.34 0.10
CA ALA A 103 -5.75 -0.21 -0.27
C ALA A 103 -6.75 -0.58 -1.37
N GLY A 104 -6.31 -1.27 -2.42
CA GLY A 104 -7.20 -1.71 -3.50
C GLY A 104 -8.29 -2.67 -3.03
N CYS A 105 -7.94 -3.67 -2.20
CA CYS A 105 -8.91 -4.59 -1.62
C CYS A 105 -9.93 -3.87 -0.72
N LYS A 106 -9.46 -2.99 0.17
CA LYS A 106 -10.31 -2.21 1.08
C LYS A 106 -11.29 -1.31 0.29
N LEU A 107 -10.81 -0.64 -0.76
CA LEU A 107 -11.67 0.19 -1.61
C LEU A 107 -12.72 -0.64 -2.35
N ALA A 108 -12.35 -1.78 -2.92
CA ALA A 108 -13.30 -2.64 -3.63
C ALA A 108 -14.45 -3.10 -2.71
N VAL A 109 -14.12 -3.57 -1.50
CA VAL A 109 -15.11 -3.98 -0.50
C VAL A 109 -15.94 -2.80 0.00
N TRP A 110 -15.31 -1.64 0.23
CA TRP A 110 -16.01 -0.43 0.65
C TRP A 110 -17.04 0.02 -0.38
N LEU A 111 -16.67 0.04 -1.66
CA LEU A 111 -17.59 0.35 -2.75
C LEU A 111 -18.71 -0.68 -2.87
N ASN A 112 -18.40 -1.96 -2.71
CA ASN A 112 -19.42 -3.02 -2.70
C ASN A 112 -20.40 -2.86 -1.52
N LEU A 113 -19.90 -2.49 -0.34
CA LEU A 113 -20.72 -2.20 0.84
C LEU A 113 -21.68 -1.05 0.57
N ILE A 114 -21.19 0.03 -0.06
CA ILE A 114 -22.01 1.19 -0.40
C ILE A 114 -23.08 0.82 -1.43
N ALA A 115 -22.71 0.04 -2.45
CA ALA A 115 -23.61 -0.31 -3.55
C ALA A 115 -24.66 -1.36 -3.19
N THR A 116 -24.31 -2.31 -2.32
CA THR A 116 -25.13 -3.52 -2.08
C THR A 116 -25.49 -3.76 -0.62
N GLY A 117 -24.81 -3.10 0.32
CA GLY A 117 -24.89 -3.40 1.75
C GLY A 117 -24.12 -4.66 2.17
N SER A 118 -23.33 -5.28 1.29
CA SER A 118 -22.59 -6.53 1.55
C SER A 118 -21.07 -6.37 1.41
N THR A 119 -20.30 -7.04 2.26
CA THR A 119 -18.81 -7.12 2.20
C THR A 119 -18.30 -8.11 1.14
N GLY A 120 -19.19 -8.86 0.46
CA GLY A 120 -18.82 -9.88 -0.51
C GLY A 120 -19.62 -9.83 -1.81
N PRO A 121 -19.14 -10.52 -2.87
CA PRO A 121 -19.93 -10.77 -4.08
C PRO A 121 -21.16 -11.63 -3.80
#